data_AF-A0A7U9RIC3-F1
#
_entry.id   AF-A0A7U9RIC3-F1
#
_cell.length_a   1.000
_cell.length_b   1.000
_cell.length_c   1.000
_cell.angle_alpha   90.00
_cell.angle_beta   90.00
_cell.angle_gamma   90.00
#
_symmetry.space_group_name_H-M   'P 1'
#
loop_
_entity.id
_entity.type
_entity.pdbx_description
1 polymer ?
#
loop_
_entity_poly.entity_id
_entity_poly.type
_entity_poly.pdbx_seq_one_letter_code
_entity_poly.pdbx_strand_id
1 'polypeptide(L)' 'MVSKRRPGQIFPWRITAEDYYRSISNEMLTEKRLTRLDKITNVQLRELAKLLKAAKKAGYQEHLIDLMVEDIKAIK' A
#
# COMPACT_ATOMS: atom_id res chain seq x y z
N MET A 1 9.14 -3.96 -11.54
CA MET A 1 8.37 -2.70 -11.71
C MET A 1 7.16 -3.03 -12.57
N VAL A 2 6.04 -3.42 -11.95
CA VAL A 2 4.91 -4.09 -12.64
C VAL A 2 4.12 -3.15 -13.57
N SER A 3 4.18 -1.83 -13.32
CA SER A 3 3.47 -0.78 -14.06
C SER A 3 4.09 -0.40 -15.40
N LYS A 4 5.34 -0.78 -15.68
CA LYS A 4 6.00 -0.46 -16.97
C LYS A 4 5.48 -1.30 -18.14
N ARG A 5 4.77 -2.41 -17.86
CA ARG A 5 4.28 -3.34 -18.89
C ARG A 5 2.89 -3.00 -19.41
N ARG A 6 2.05 -2.31 -18.63
CA ARG A 6 0.69 -1.89 -18.99
C ARG A 6 0.32 -0.57 -18.30
N PRO A 7 0.77 0.59 -18.83
CA PRO A 7 0.40 1.88 -18.27
C PRO A 7 -1.12 2.05 -18.30
N GLY A 8 -1.72 2.40 -17.16
CA GLY A 8 -3.15 2.68 -17.03
C GLY A 8 -4.08 1.47 -16.84
N GLN A 9 -3.58 0.23 -16.87
CA GLN A 9 -4.42 -0.97 -16.71
C GLN A 9 -4.23 -1.71 -15.38
N ILE A 10 -3.28 -1.27 -14.53
CA ILE A 10 -3.01 -1.91 -13.25
C ILE A 10 -3.34 -0.91 -12.14
N PHE A 11 -4.43 -1.19 -11.44
CA PHE A 11 -4.87 -0.43 -10.29
C PHE A 11 -4.42 -1.14 -9.01
N PRO A 12 -3.78 -0.43 -8.07
CA PRO A 12 -3.41 -1.00 -6.78
C PRO A 12 -4.67 -1.25 -5.94
N TRP A 13 -4.94 -2.51 -5.61
CA TRP A 13 -6.14 -2.94 -4.87
C TRP A 13 -5.88 -2.87 -3.35
N ARG A 14 -6.81 -2.24 -2.60
CA ARG A 14 -6.70 -2.04 -1.14
C ARG A 14 -5.41 -1.32 -0.70
N ILE A 15 -5.00 -0.32 -1.46
CA ILE A 15 -3.79 0.49 -1.22
C ILE A 15 -4.20 1.96 -1.05
N THR A 16 -5.26 2.19 -0.27
CA THR A 16 -5.67 3.54 0.14
C THR A 16 -5.06 3.92 1.49
N ALA A 17 -5.20 5.19 1.88
CA ALA A 17 -4.82 5.64 3.22
C ALA A 17 -5.58 4.87 4.32
N GLU A 18 -6.87 4.61 4.10
CA GLU A 18 -7.72 3.88 5.06
C GLU A 18 -7.25 2.44 5.25
N ASP A 19 -6.93 1.75 4.15
CA ASP A 19 -6.38 0.40 4.19
C ASP A 19 -5.04 0.35 4.94
N TYR A 20 -4.22 1.40 4.79
CA TYR A 20 -2.97 1.51 5.53
C TYR A 20 -3.17 1.62 7.03
N TYR A 21 -4.11 2.45 7.49
CA TYR A 21 -4.41 2.56 8.92
C TYR A 21 -4.99 1.27 9.50
N ARG A 22 -5.72 0.49 8.70
CA ARG A 22 -6.24 -0.83 9.10
C ARG A 22 -5.15 -1.91 9.14
N SER A 23 -4.11 -1.76 8.32
CA SER A 23 -3.01 -2.73 8.21
C SER A 23 -1.76 -2.35 8.97
N ILE A 24 -1.73 -1.19 9.62
CA ILE A 24 -0.54 -0.70 10.32
C ILE A 24 -0.15 -1.67 11.43
N SER A 25 1.12 -2.06 11.44
CA SER A 25 1.68 -2.93 12.45
C SER A 25 2.58 -2.14 13.41
N ASN A 26 3.03 -2.79 14.47
CA ASN A 26 4.03 -2.21 15.36
C ASN A 26 5.46 -2.36 14.83
N GLU A 27 5.68 -2.96 13.66
CA GLU A 27 7.01 -3.06 13.05
C GLU A 27 7.44 -1.68 12.52
N MET A 28 8.57 -1.19 13.02
CA MET A 28 9.18 0.04 12.51
C MET A 28 9.93 -0.21 11.20
N LEU A 29 9.72 0.70 10.25
CA LEU A 29 10.47 0.71 9.00
C LEU A 29 11.90 1.21 9.26
N THR A 30 12.88 0.41 8.84
CA THR A 30 14.28 0.82 8.83
C THR A 30 14.51 1.98 7.84
N GLU A 31 15.55 2.79 8.08
CA GLU A 31 15.90 3.93 7.21
C GLU A 31 16.11 3.51 5.74
N LYS A 32 16.66 2.31 5.53
CA LYS A 32 16.83 1.71 4.19
C LYS A 32 15.49 1.43 3.50
N ARG A 33 14.43 1.11 4.24
CA ARG A 33 13.08 0.93 3.67
C ARG A 33 12.41 2.28 3.42
N LEU A 34 12.58 3.24 4.33
CA LEU A 34 12.05 4.61 4.17
C LEU A 34 12.63 5.32 2.94
N THR A 35 13.93 5.20 2.69
CA THR A 35 14.59 5.78 1.51
C THR A 35 14.16 5.13 0.18
N ARG A 36 13.63 3.90 0.20
CA ARG A 36 13.03 3.29 -0.99
C ARG A 36 11.70 3.94 -1.37
N LEU A 37 10.99 4.51 -0.40
CA LEU A 37 9.72 5.20 -0.65
C LEU A 37 9.93 6.47 -1.49
N ASP A 38 11.11 7.10 -1.44
CA ASP A 38 11.46 8.24 -2.31
C ASP A 38 11.51 7.90 -3.80
N LYS A 39 11.71 6.63 -4.14
CA LYS A 39 11.78 6.18 -5.54
C LYS A 39 10.40 5.91 -6.14
N ILE A 40 9.32 6.08 -5.36
CA ILE A 40 7.96 5.83 -5.81
C ILE A 40 7.49 7.02 -6.66
N THR A 41 7.29 6.77 -7.96
CA THR A 41 6.86 7.79 -8.94
C THR A 41 5.37 7.74 -9.26
N ASN A 42 4.67 6.65 -8.89
CA ASN A 42 3.24 6.52 -9.12
C ASN A 42 2.47 7.45 -8.16
N VAL A 43 1.57 8.28 -8.70
CA VAL A 43 0.84 9.31 -7.94
C VAL A 43 0.03 8.72 -6.79
N GLN A 44 -0.72 7.63 -7.02
CA GLN A 44 -1.54 6.98 -5.99
C GLN A 44 -0.67 6.39 -4.87
N LEU A 45 0.44 5.75 -5.24
CA LEU A 45 1.37 5.20 -4.25
C LEU A 45 2.18 6.29 -3.54
N ARG A 46 2.33 7.48 -4.12
CA ARG A 46 3.09 8.58 -3.53
C ARG A 46 2.41 9.15 -2.30
N GLU A 47 1.08 9.23 -2.30
CA GLU A 47 0.32 9.66 -1.11
C GLU A 47 0.48 8.66 0.02
N LEU A 48 0.31 7.38 -0.29
CA LEU A 48 0.52 6.31 0.68
C LEU A 48 1.97 6.29 1.20
N ALA A 49 2.95 6.48 0.32
CA ALA A 49 4.37 6.56 0.70
C ALA A 49 4.65 7.68 1.70
N LYS A 50 3.96 8.83 1.60
CA LYS A 50 4.07 9.92 2.59
C LYS A 50 3.51 9.49 3.94
N LEU A 51 2.37 8.78 3.96
CA LEU A 51 1.79 8.24 5.19
C LEU A 51 2.73 7.24 5.87
N LEU A 52 3.31 6.30 5.11
CA LEU A 52 4.29 5.35 5.63
C LEU A 52 5.52 6.05 6.21
N LYS A 53 5.99 7.13 5.58
CA LYS A 53 7.11 7.91 6.11
C LYS A 53 6.78 8.68 7.38
N ALA A 54 5.56 9.22 7.48
CA ALA A 54 5.11 9.95 8.67
C ALA A 54 4.94 8.99 9.85
N ALA A 55 4.29 7.85 9.63
CA ALA A 55 4.07 6.85 10.67
C ALA A 55 5.33 6.04 11.01
N LYS A 56 6.29 5.91 10.06
CA LYS A 56 7.50 5.07 10.14
C LYS A 56 7.21 3.61 10.50
N LYS A 57 5.99 3.15 10.27
CA LYS A 57 5.52 1.79 10.58
C LYS A 57 5.15 1.04 9.32
N ALA A 58 5.44 -0.25 9.30
CA ALA A 58 5.02 -1.13 8.22
C ALA A 58 3.50 -1.34 8.29
N GLY A 59 2.88 -1.53 7.12
CA GLY A 59 1.52 -2.05 7.01
C GLY A 59 1.56 -3.43 6.36
N TYR A 60 0.91 -4.42 6.96
CA TYR A 60 0.87 -5.78 6.40
C TYR A 60 -0.47 -6.04 5.72
N GLN A 61 -0.40 -6.41 4.45
CA GLN A 61 -1.59 -6.70 3.65
C GLN A 61 -2.39 -7.91 4.17
N GLU A 62 -1.77 -8.79 4.96
CA GLU A 62 -2.47 -9.91 5.59
C GLU A 62 -3.62 -9.46 6.51
N HIS A 63 -3.50 -8.28 7.14
CA HIS A 63 -4.56 -7.70 7.96
C HIS A 63 -5.79 -7.25 7.15
N LEU A 64 -5.68 -7.21 5.82
CA LEU A 64 -6.77 -6.85 4.92
C LEU A 64 -7.39 -8.07 4.23
N ILE A 65 -6.92 -9.29 4.51
CA ILE A 65 -7.38 -10.50 3.82
C ILE A 65 -8.89 -10.66 3.93
N ASP A 66 -9.46 -10.48 5.12
CA ASP A 66 -10.91 -10.58 5.32
C ASP A 66 -11.68 -9.60 4.42
N LEU A 67 -11.23 -8.33 4.38
CA LEU A 67 -11.81 -7.28 3.54
C LEU A 67 -11.63 -7.55 2.04
N MET A 68 -10.53 -8.20 1.65
CA MET A 68 -10.27 -8.61 0.26
C MET A 68 -11.18 -9.79 -0.14
N VAL A 69 -11.45 -10.71 0.78
CA VAL A 69 -12.40 -11.81 0.56
C VAL A 69 -13.82 -11.26 0.43
N GLU A 70 -14.20 -10.29 1.26
CA GLU A 70 -15.48 -9.61 1.17
C GLU A 70 -15.67 -8.88 -0.17
N ASP A 71 -14.66 -8.14 -0.63
CA ASP A 71 -14.66 -7.51 -1.95
C ASP A 71 -14.93 -8.53 -3.06
N ILE A 72 -14.23 -9.66 -3.06
CA ILE A 72 -14.41 -10.71 -4.08
C ILE A 72 -15.83 -11.26 -4.04
N LYS A 73 -16.38 -11.51 -2.84
CA LYS A 73 -17.75 -12.01 -2.67
C LYS A 73 -18.80 -10.98 -3.11
N ALA A 74 -18.50 -9.69 -3.02
CA ALA A 74 -19.38 -8.59 -3.39
C ALA A 74 -19.40 -8.32 -4.91
N ILE A 75 -18.44 -8.82 -5.69
CA ILE A 75 -18.41 -8.71 -7.17
C ILE A 75 -19.38 -9.71 -7.83
N LYS A 76 -20.58 -9.87 -7.25
CA LYS A 76 -21.62 -10.77 -7.77
C LYS A 76 -22.37 -10.17 -8.95
#